data_AF-A0A9D8LGD3-F1
#
_entry.id   AF-A0A9D8LGD3-F1
#
_cell.length_a   1.000
_cell.length_b   1.000
_cell.length_c   1.000
_cell.angle_alpha   90.00
_cell.angle_beta   90.00
_cell.angle_gamma   90.00
#
_symmetry.space_group_name_H-M   'P 1'
#
loop_
_entity.id
_entity.type
_entity.pdbx_description
1 polymer ?
#
loop_
_entity_poly.entity_id
_entity_poly.type
_entity_poly.pdbx_seq_one_letter_code
_entity_poly.pdbx_strand_id
1 'polypeptide(L)'
;MAYTDELEPLLALEQDLRRRIALQIAAENGAPARPSPTEDELAAADEAIAGWVEAGEDEQDMRAFRPIGPLQALLADHQVIFKRILDIRDRRLS
;
A
#
# COMPACT_ATOMS: atom_id res chain seq x y z
N MET A 1 3.00 6.66 -31.87
CA MET A 1 2.72 7.36 -30.61
C MET A 1 2.64 6.29 -29.54
N ALA A 2 3.75 6.03 -28.85
CA ALA A 2 3.75 5.10 -27.73
C ALA A 2 2.94 5.77 -26.62
N TYR A 3 1.69 5.35 -26.46
CA TYR A 3 0.94 5.64 -25.25
C TYR A 3 1.66 4.84 -24.17
N THR A 4 2.71 5.43 -23.58
CA THR A 4 3.41 4.82 -22.46
C THR A 4 2.34 4.49 -21.45
N ASP A 5 2.15 3.20 -21.17
CA ASP A 5 1.05 2.78 -20.32
C ASP A 5 1.34 3.28 -18.91
N GLU A 6 0.82 4.46 -18.56
CA GLU A 6 0.99 5.11 -17.25
C GLU A 6 0.58 4.19 -16.09
N LEU A 7 -0.17 3.10 -16.38
CA LEU A 7 -0.59 2.10 -15.42
C LEU A 7 0.53 1.13 -15.03
N GLU A 8 1.40 0.73 -15.95
CA GLU A 8 2.49 -0.22 -15.68
C GLU A 8 3.44 0.25 -14.55
N PRO A 9 3.98 1.48 -14.56
CA PRO A 9 4.85 1.94 -13.49
C PRO A 9 4.10 2.07 -12.16
N LEU A 10 2.81 2.39 -12.18
CA LEU A 10 1.99 2.48 -10.96
C LEU A 10 1.72 1.10 -10.36
N LEU A 11 1.45 0.09 -11.19
CA LEU A 11 1.29 -1.30 -10.74
C LEU A 11 2.58 -1.85 -10.12
N ALA A 12 3.73 -1.55 -10.72
CA ALA A 12 5.02 -1.93 -10.16
C ALA A 12 5.29 -1.26 -8.80
N LEU A 13 4.93 0.01 -8.67
CA LEU A 13 5.05 0.77 -7.42
C LEU A 13 4.11 0.23 -6.33
N GLU A 14 2.86 -0.09 -6.69
CA GLU A 14 1.89 -0.69 -5.76
C GLU A 14 2.40 -2.02 -5.20
N GLN A 15 2.95 -2.90 -6.06
CA GLN A 15 3.53 -4.16 -5.64
C GLN A 15 4.77 -3.97 -4.74
N ASP A 16 5.57 -2.94 -5.00
CA ASP A 16 6.71 -2.60 -4.15
C ASP A 16 6.27 -2.15 -2.76
N LEU A 17 5.25 -1.28 -2.70
CA LEU A 17 4.67 -0.85 -1.43
C LEU A 17 4.12 -2.03 -0.64
N ARG A 18 3.42 -2.96 -1.29
CA ARG A 18 2.92 -4.20 -0.64
C ARG A 18 4.06 -5.02 -0.02
N ARG A 19 5.19 -5.19 -0.72
CA ARG A 19 6.38 -5.86 -0.15
C ARG A 19 6.97 -5.09 1.03
N ARG A 20 7.06 -3.77 0.94
CA ARG A 20 7.59 -2.92 2.01
C ARG A 20 6.70 -2.95 3.25
N ILE A 21 5.38 -2.96 3.08
CA ILE A 21 4.41 -3.13 4.16
C ILE A 21 4.62 -4.48 4.85
N ALA A 22 4.74 -5.56 4.09
CA ALA A 22 5.01 -6.91 4.63
C ALA A 22 6.29 -6.95 5.48
N LEU A 23 7.39 -6.41 4.95
CA LEU A 23 8.67 -6.33 5.66
C LEU A 23 8.58 -5.45 6.91
N GLN A 24 7.84 -4.35 6.85
CA GLN A 24 7.64 -3.45 7.99
C GLN A 24 6.85 -4.14 9.11
N ILE A 25 5.76 -4.84 8.77
CA ILE A 25 4.98 -5.64 9.73
C ILE A 25 5.86 -6.71 10.37
N ALA A 26 6.64 -7.43 9.56
CA ALA A 26 7.57 -8.45 10.06
C ALA A 26 8.61 -7.85 11.02
N ALA A 27 9.19 -6.69 10.68
CA ALA A 27 10.14 -6.00 11.53
C ALA A 27 9.53 -5.53 12.86
N GLU A 28 8.30 -5.00 12.84
CA GLU A 28 7.57 -4.60 14.05
C GLU A 28 7.22 -5.80 14.94
N ASN A 29 7.03 -6.99 14.34
CA ASN A 29 6.83 -8.25 15.05
C ASN A 29 8.14 -8.92 15.51
N GLY A 30 9.30 -8.29 15.30
CA GLY A 30 10.60 -8.81 15.72
C GLY A 30 11.14 -9.95 14.83
N ALA A 31 10.60 -10.11 13.62
CA ALA A 31 11.13 -11.08 12.66
C ALA A 31 12.54 -10.68 12.18
N PRO A 32 13.38 -11.65 11.79
CA PRO A 32 14.69 -11.35 11.24
C PRO A 32 14.58 -10.57 9.91
N ALA A 33 15.39 -9.53 9.77
CA ALA A 33 15.46 -8.73 8.56
C ALA A 33 15.83 -9.59 7.35
N ARG A 34 14.98 -9.57 6.32
CA ARG A 34 15.12 -10.35 5.10
C ARG A 34 14.95 -9.47 3.87
N PRO A 35 15.61 -9.80 2.74
CA PRO A 35 15.52 -9.00 1.51
C PRO A 35 14.17 -9.15 0.80
N SER A 36 13.35 -10.13 1.17
CA SER A 36 12.03 -10.36 0.57
C SER A 36 11.09 -10.96 1.61
N PRO A 37 9.81 -10.55 1.62
CA PRO A 37 8.82 -11.07 2.55
C PRO A 37 8.44 -12.51 2.21
N THR A 38 8.02 -13.28 3.21
CA THR A 38 7.38 -14.59 3.02
C THR A 38 5.95 -14.46 2.53
N GLU A 39 5.32 -15.55 2.10
CA GLU A 39 3.90 -15.56 1.74
C GLU A 39 3.01 -15.15 2.93
N ASP A 40 3.33 -15.60 4.14
CA ASP A 40 2.60 -15.21 5.36
C ASP A 40 2.73 -13.71 5.65
N GLU A 41 3.93 -13.14 5.45
CA GLU A 41 4.18 -11.71 5.65
C GLU A 41 3.46 -10.87 4.57
N LEU A 42 3.34 -11.38 3.34
CA LEU A 42 2.55 -10.76 2.28
C LEU A 42 1.04 -10.82 2.58
N ALA A 43 0.55 -11.93 3.12
CA ALA A 43 -0.85 -12.05 3.55
C ALA A 43 -1.17 -11.07 4.69
N ALA A 44 -0.27 -10.93 5.66
CA ALA A 44 -0.41 -9.94 6.73
C ALA A 44 -0.45 -8.50 6.18
N ALA A 45 0.33 -8.21 5.13
CA ALA A 45 0.25 -6.92 4.45
C ALA A 45 -1.12 -6.70 3.78
N ASP A 46 -1.69 -7.72 3.14
CA ASP A 46 -3.02 -7.63 2.54
C ASP A 46 -4.11 -7.35 3.57
N GLU A 47 -4.06 -8.04 4.70
CA GLU A 47 -4.98 -7.82 5.82
C GLU A 47 -4.84 -6.40 6.38
N ALA A 48 -3.62 -5.91 6.54
CA ALA A 48 -3.38 -4.54 7.00
C ALA A 48 -3.89 -3.48 6.00
N ILE A 49 -3.68 -3.71 4.70
CA ILE A 49 -4.18 -2.83 3.63
C ILE A 49 -5.72 -2.83 3.63
N ALA A 50 -6.34 -4.01 3.69
CA ALA A 50 -7.79 -4.13 3.74
C ALA A 50 -8.37 -3.42 4.97
N GLY A 51 -7.81 -3.67 6.16
CA GLY A 51 -8.24 -3.00 7.39
C GLY A 51 -8.03 -1.49 7.36
N TRP A 52 -6.97 -1.00 6.70
CA TRP A 52 -6.74 0.43 6.51
C TRP A 52 -7.79 1.08 5.61
N VAL A 53 -8.21 0.39 4.54
CA VAL A 53 -9.27 0.84 3.64
C VAL A 53 -10.63 0.82 4.34
N GLU A 54 -10.93 -0.23 5.11
CA GLU A 54 -12.19 -0.37 5.85
C GLU A 54 -12.36 0.64 6.98
N ALA A 55 -11.27 1.03 7.65
CA ALA A 55 -11.29 2.08 8.68
C ALA A 55 -11.79 3.45 8.15
N GLY A 56 -11.81 3.64 6.83
CA GLY A 56 -12.41 4.80 6.18
C GLY A 56 -11.64 6.11 6.38
N GLU A 57 -12.12 7.17 5.73
CA GLU A 57 -11.46 8.49 5.72
C GLU A 57 -11.57 9.20 7.09
N ASP A 58 -12.66 8.96 7.84
CA ASP A 58 -12.88 9.57 9.16
C ASP A 58 -11.79 9.19 10.18
N GLU A 59 -11.38 7.92 10.19
CA GLU A 59 -10.34 7.44 11.11
C GLU A 59 -8.92 7.79 10.62
N GLN A 60 -8.76 8.04 9.31
CA GLN A 60 -7.53 8.55 8.70
C GLN A 60 -7.34 10.05 8.99
N ASP A 61 -8.41 10.85 8.99
CA ASP A 61 -8.39 12.28 9.35
C ASP A 61 -7.99 12.49 10.81
N MET A 62 -8.46 11.64 11.73
CA MET A 62 -8.01 11.69 13.13
C MET A 62 -6.52 11.32 13.28
N ARG A 63 -5.97 10.50 12.38
CA ARG A 63 -4.55 10.11 12.35
C ARG A 63 -3.66 11.17 11.69
N ALA A 64 -4.20 12.01 10.80
CA ALA A 64 -3.47 13.11 10.16
C ALA A 64 -2.90 14.14 11.16
N PHE A 65 -3.49 14.23 12.36
CA PHE A 65 -3.03 15.11 13.43
C PHE A 65 -2.05 14.46 14.41
N ARG A 66 -1.64 13.20 14.19
CA ARG A 66 -0.62 12.50 14.99
C ARG A 66 0.58 12.12 14.13
N PRO A 67 1.78 11.99 14.71
CA PRO A 67 2.86 11.31 14.03
C PRO A 67 2.40 9.89 13.67
N ILE A 68 2.28 9.63 12.37
CA ILE A 68 1.97 8.32 11.84
C ILE A 68 3.23 7.45 11.93
N GLY A 69 3.10 6.23 12.43
CA GLY A 69 4.21 5.29 12.49
C GLY A 69 4.64 4.83 11.08
N PRO A 70 5.80 4.16 10.97
CA PRO A 70 6.34 3.73 9.67
C PRO A 70 5.36 2.87 8.86
N LEU A 71 4.64 1.95 9.50
CA LEU A 71 3.61 1.15 8.87
C LEU A 71 2.45 2.00 8.32
N GLN A 72 1.95 2.96 9.12
CA GLN A 72 0.85 3.82 8.71
C GLN A 72 1.22 4.74 7.53
N ALA A 73 2.48 5.20 7.48
CA ALA A 73 2.97 5.97 6.32
C ALA A 73 2.95 5.12 5.04
N LEU A 74 3.41 3.87 5.10
CA LEU A 74 3.39 2.96 3.95
C LEU A 74 1.97 2.62 3.50
N LEU A 75 1.03 2.44 4.43
CA LEU A 75 -0.39 2.19 4.13
C LEU A 75 -1.05 3.40 3.45
N ALA A 76 -0.75 4.62 3.92
CA ALA A 76 -1.24 5.84 3.29
C ALA A 76 -0.69 6.01 1.85
N ASP A 77 0.61 5.79 1.65
CA ASP A 77 1.23 5.82 0.33
C ASP A 77 0.60 4.79 -0.62
N HIS A 78 0.37 3.56 -0.14
CA HIS A 78 -0.30 2.51 -0.91
C HIS A 78 -1.69 2.94 -1.35
N GLN A 79 -2.49 3.50 -0.43
CA GLN A 79 -3.85 3.96 -0.73
C GLN A 79 -3.88 5.05 -1.80
N VAL A 80 -2.92 5.99 -1.78
CA VAL A 80 -2.81 7.05 -2.80
C VAL A 80 -2.53 6.46 -4.18
N ILE A 81 -1.57 5.54 -4.28
CA ILE A 81 -1.23 4.88 -5.54
C ILE A 81 -2.40 4.01 -6.03
N PHE A 82 -3.05 3.27 -5.13
CA PHE A 82 -4.18 2.43 -5.46
C PHE A 82 -5.37 3.24 -5.98
N LYS A 83 -5.73 4.36 -5.32
CA LYS A 83 -6.75 5.30 -5.81
C LYS A 83 -6.41 5.81 -7.23
N ARG A 84 -5.14 6.17 -7.47
CA ARG A 84 -4.70 6.61 -8.81
C ARG A 84 -4.82 5.53 -9.88
N ILE A 85 -4.49 4.28 -9.55
CA ILE A 85 -4.65 3.12 -10.43
C ILE A 85 -6.13 2.93 -10.80
N LEU A 86 -7.03 3.01 -9.81
CA LEU A 86 -8.46 2.90 -10.04
C LEU A 86 -8.98 4.02 -10.94
N ASP A 87 -8.58 5.26 -10.70
CA ASP A 87 -8.97 6.42 -11.53
C ASP A 87 -8.55 6.24 -13.00
N ILE A 88 -7.34 5.75 -13.25
CA ILE A 88 -6.84 5.51 -14.61
C ILE A 88 -7.62 4.39 -15.28
N ARG A 89 -7.94 3.31 -14.55
CA ARG A 89 -8.73 2.19 -15.06
C ARG A 89 -10.15 2.61 -15.40
N ASP A 90 -10.79 3.39 -14.52
CA ASP A 90 -12.15 3.89 -14.72
C ASP A 90 -12.26 4.75 -15.99
N ARG A 91 -11.30 5.66 -16.20
CA ARG A 91 -11.21 6.49 -17.42
C ARG A 91 -11.01 5.69 -18.71
N ARG A 92 -10.44 4.48 -18.64
CA ARG A 92 -10.26 3.59 -19.81
C ARG A 92 -11.51 2.77 -20.12
N LEU A 93 -12.41 2.62 -19.16
CA LEU A 93 -13.66 1.86 -19.30
C LEU A 93 -14.85 2.75 -19.69
N SER A 94 -14.74 4.07 -19.52
CA SER A 94 -15.69 5.09 -19.99
C SER A 94 -15.48 5.47 -21.45
#